data_AF-A0A925ICA4-F1
#
_entry.id   AF-A0A925ICA4-F1
#
_cell.length_a   1.000
_cell.length_b   1.000
_cell.length_c   1.000
_cell.angle_alpha   90.00
_cell.angle_beta   90.00
_cell.angle_gamma   90.00
#
_symmetry.space_group_name_H-M   'P 1'
#
loop_
_entity.id
_entity.type
_entity.pdbx_description
1 polymer ?
#
loop_
_entity_poly.entity_id
_entity_poly.type
_entity_poly.pdbx_seq_one_letter_code
_entity_poly.pdbx_strand_id
1 'polypeptide(L)'
;MTLTLDDLDFLTSSAGEKLLERLRRENLSDTNHLALVTALRKEYVLEQVRAAVNLALVRIKAVDKFGADAGKMFFTDEALQQASDRSVRNYRNTNLQRPMSKIPLYYRRFLDVCCGIGADLFSMALANAYVTGLDI
;
A
#
# COMPACT_ATOMS: atom_id res chain seq x y z
N MET A 1 -1.21 -10.60 -9.92
CA MET A 1 0.20 -11.05 -10.00
C MET A 1 0.72 -11.18 -8.59
N THR A 2 1.46 -12.24 -8.28
CA THR A 2 2.15 -12.39 -7.00
C THR A 2 3.39 -11.50 -7.00
N LEU A 3 3.55 -10.68 -5.96
CA LEU A 3 4.74 -9.86 -5.76
C LEU A 3 5.80 -10.71 -5.06
N THR A 4 7.00 -10.83 -5.65
CA THR A 4 8.10 -11.63 -5.11
C THR A 4 9.06 -10.78 -4.27
N LEU A 5 10.02 -11.43 -3.59
CA LEU A 5 11.07 -10.72 -2.87
C LEU A 5 12.00 -9.96 -3.81
N ASP A 6 12.36 -10.53 -4.97
CA ASP A 6 13.16 -9.84 -5.98
C ASP A 6 12.43 -8.60 -6.54
N ASP A 7 11.11 -8.68 -6.70
CA ASP A 7 10.29 -7.53 -7.07
C ASP A 7 10.36 -6.44 -5.99
N LEU A 8 10.24 -6.80 -4.71
CA LEU A 8 10.32 -5.86 -3.60
C LEU A 8 11.70 -5.23 -3.47
N ASP A 9 12.77 -6.02 -3.59
CA ASP A 9 14.16 -5.54 -3.57
C ASP A 9 14.38 -4.51 -4.68
N PHE A 10 13.87 -4.77 -5.87
CA PHE A 10 13.91 -3.80 -6.96
C PHE A 10 13.06 -2.55 -6.67
N LEU A 11 11.79 -2.72 -6.29
CA LEU A 11 10.86 -1.60 -6.13
C LEU A 11 11.22 -0.67 -4.96
N THR A 12 11.96 -1.18 -3.98
CA THR A 12 12.51 -0.40 -2.85
C THR A 12 13.93 0.12 -3.12
N SER A 13 14.56 -0.27 -4.23
CA SER A 13 15.83 0.32 -4.67
C SER A 13 15.63 1.74 -5.22
N SER A 14 16.71 2.52 -5.26
CA SER A 14 16.67 3.87 -5.85
C SER A 14 16.20 3.91 -7.32
N ALA A 15 16.43 2.84 -8.09
CA ALA A 15 15.95 2.73 -9.47
C ALA A 15 14.43 2.45 -9.51
N GLY A 16 13.95 1.55 -8.65
CA GLY A 16 12.53 1.25 -8.50
C GLY A 16 11.72 2.45 -8.02
N GLU A 17 12.21 3.17 -7.01
CA GLU A 17 11.56 4.39 -6.51
C GLU A 17 11.44 5.47 -7.59
N LYS A 18 12.51 5.69 -8.37
CA LYS A 18 12.49 6.62 -9.52
C LYS A 18 11.48 6.19 -10.58
N LEU A 19 11.41 4.90 -10.88
CA LEU A 19 10.45 4.37 -11.83
C LEU A 19 9.00 4.52 -11.33
N LEU A 20 8.74 4.24 -10.05
CA LEU A 20 7.41 4.42 -9.45
C LEU A 20 6.98 5.89 -9.44
N GLU A 21 7.90 6.82 -9.18
CA GLU A 21 7.62 8.27 -9.24
C GLU A 21 7.40 8.75 -10.68
N ARG A 22 8.11 8.20 -11.66
CA ARG A 22 7.82 8.42 -13.09
C ARG A 22 6.41 7.94 -13.43
N LEU A 23 6.08 6.68 -13.10
CA LEU A 23 4.79 6.06 -13.38
C LEU A 23 3.62 6.80 -12.74
N ARG A 24 3.82 7.42 -11.57
CA ARG A 24 2.81 8.27 -10.91
C ARG A 24 2.35 9.45 -11.78
N ARG A 25 3.18 9.89 -12.74
CA ARG A 25 2.94 11.04 -13.62
C ARG A 25 2.54 10.64 -15.04
N GLU A 26 2.63 9.35 -15.35
CA GLU A 26 2.31 8.79 -16.67
C GLU A 26 0.82 8.44 -16.79
N ASN A 27 0.31 8.40 -18.01
CA ASN A 27 -1.03 7.87 -18.27
C ASN A 27 -0.98 6.35 -18.34
N LEU A 28 -1.58 5.66 -17.36
CA LEU A 28 -1.63 4.19 -17.29
C LEU A 28 -2.89 3.58 -17.92
N SER A 29 -3.66 4.33 -18.72
CA SER A 29 -4.83 3.80 -19.43
C SER A 29 -4.47 2.66 -20.38
N ASP A 30 -5.42 1.75 -20.62
CA ASP A 30 -5.23 0.60 -21.51
C ASP A 30 -4.72 1.00 -22.90
N THR A 31 -5.19 2.15 -23.41
CA THR A 31 -4.77 2.72 -24.70
C THR A 31 -3.28 3.11 -24.74
N ASN A 32 -2.69 3.52 -23.62
CA ASN A 32 -1.28 3.94 -23.53
C ASN A 32 -0.37 2.82 -22.97
N HIS A 33 -0.96 1.78 -22.38
CA HIS A 33 -0.24 0.74 -21.64
C HIS A 33 0.84 0.05 -22.47
N LEU A 34 0.52 -0.36 -23.70
CA LEU A 34 1.49 -1.06 -24.57
C LEU A 34 2.67 -0.15 -24.95
N ALA A 35 2.40 1.12 -25.28
CA ALA A 35 3.44 2.08 -25.64
C ALA A 35 4.38 2.36 -24.45
N LEU A 36 3.80 2.55 -23.26
CA LEU A 36 4.54 2.76 -22.02
C LEU A 36 5.43 1.56 -21.69
N VAL A 37 4.88 0.34 -21.66
CA VAL A 37 5.66 -0.88 -21.37
C VAL A 37 6.78 -1.06 -22.40
N THR A 38 6.52 -0.80 -23.67
CA THR A 38 7.54 -0.89 -24.74
C THR A 38 8.67 0.11 -24.53
N ALA A 39 8.37 1.33 -24.09
CA ALA A 39 9.39 2.33 -23.78
C ALA A 39 10.23 1.93 -22.57
N LEU A 40 9.59 1.49 -21.48
CA LEU A 40 10.27 1.11 -20.23
C LEU A 40 11.19 -0.10 -20.42
N ARG A 41 10.84 -1.04 -21.30
CA ARG A 41 11.68 -2.22 -21.61
C ARG A 41 13.01 -1.88 -22.29
N LYS A 42 13.23 -0.64 -22.72
CA LYS A 42 14.54 -0.17 -23.20
C LYS A 42 15.50 0.14 -22.04
N GLU A 43 14.97 0.39 -20.85
CA GLU A 43 15.71 0.85 -19.67
C GLU A 43 15.74 -0.22 -18.56
N TYR A 44 14.70 -1.05 -18.46
CA TYR A 44 14.52 -2.03 -17.39
C TYR A 44 14.22 -3.43 -17.95
N VAL A 45 14.56 -4.46 -17.19
CA VAL A 45 14.18 -5.84 -17.55
C VAL A 45 12.68 -6.05 -17.41
N LEU A 46 12.14 -7.06 -18.10
CA LEU A 46 10.69 -7.28 -18.21
C LEU A 46 10.00 -7.42 -16.84
N GLU A 47 10.57 -8.18 -15.91
CA GLU A 47 9.95 -8.41 -14.60
C GLU A 47 9.89 -7.13 -13.75
N GLN A 48 10.93 -6.30 -13.80
CA GLN A 48 10.94 -4.98 -13.15
C GLN A 48 9.85 -4.05 -13.69
N VAL A 49 9.69 -4.00 -15.03
CA VAL A 49 8.63 -3.23 -15.67
C VAL A 49 7.26 -3.74 -15.24
N ARG A 50 7.05 -5.06 -15.25
CA ARG A 50 5.79 -5.68 -14.83
C ARG A 50 5.46 -5.37 -13.38
N ALA A 51 6.40 -5.57 -12.46
CA ALA A 51 6.21 -5.30 -11.04
C ALA A 51 5.85 -3.83 -10.78
N ALA A 52 6.60 -2.90 -11.38
CA ALA A 52 6.38 -1.46 -11.19
C ALA A 52 5.06 -0.97 -11.79
N VAL A 53 4.74 -1.38 -13.02
CA VAL A 53 3.48 -1.00 -13.68
C VAL A 53 2.28 -1.58 -12.95
N ASN A 54 2.36 -2.85 -12.53
CA ASN A 54 1.29 -3.47 -11.75
C ASN A 54 1.09 -2.76 -10.41
N LEU A 55 2.16 -2.49 -9.65
CA LEU A 55 2.02 -1.75 -8.40
C LEU A 55 1.43 -0.35 -8.63
N ALA A 56 1.85 0.37 -9.68
CA ALA A 56 1.32 1.68 -10.00
C ALA A 56 -0.19 1.64 -10.32
N LEU A 57 -0.64 0.65 -11.09
CA LEU A 57 -2.06 0.42 -11.38
C LEU A 57 -2.87 0.09 -10.12
N VAL A 58 -2.35 -0.78 -9.25
CA VAL A 58 -3.04 -1.15 -8.00
C VAL A 58 -3.07 0.05 -7.03
N ARG A 59 -2.03 0.88 -7.00
CA ARG A 59 -2.02 2.12 -6.21
C ARG A 59 -3.11 3.10 -6.63
N ILE A 60 -3.42 3.20 -7.93
CA ILE A 60 -4.55 4.02 -8.42
C ILE A 60 -5.86 3.51 -7.82
N LYS A 61 -6.12 2.19 -7.89
CA LYS A 61 -7.32 1.58 -7.28
C LYS A 61 -7.35 1.76 -5.76
N ALA A 62 -6.18 1.72 -5.12
CA ALA A 62 -6.04 1.83 -3.68
C ALA A 62 -6.36 3.23 -3.13
N VAL A 63 -6.39 4.27 -3.97
CA VAL A 63 -6.75 5.64 -3.54
C VAL A 63 -8.12 5.68 -2.86
N ASP A 64 -9.09 4.90 -3.33
CA ASP A 64 -10.43 4.87 -2.73
C ASP A 64 -10.40 4.41 -1.26
N LYS A 65 -9.54 3.42 -0.95
CA LYS A 65 -9.39 2.89 0.41
C LYS A 65 -8.37 3.67 1.24
N PHE A 66 -7.27 4.16 0.66
CA PHE A 66 -6.11 4.66 1.40
C PHE A 66 -5.78 6.13 1.14
N GLY A 67 -6.49 6.80 0.23
CA GLY A 67 -6.26 8.21 -0.10
C GLY A 67 -4.82 8.46 -0.58
N ALA A 68 -4.23 9.56 -0.11
CA ALA A 68 -2.87 9.97 -0.49
C ALA A 68 -1.78 8.95 -0.07
N ASP A 69 -2.04 8.15 0.96
CA ASP A 69 -1.07 7.16 1.46
C ASP A 69 -0.93 5.96 0.51
N ALA A 70 -1.92 5.71 -0.36
CA ALA A 70 -1.84 4.68 -1.40
C ALA A 70 -0.54 4.79 -2.22
N GLY A 71 -0.08 6.01 -2.51
CA GLY A 71 1.14 6.25 -3.28
C GLY A 71 2.43 5.75 -2.61
N LYS A 72 2.42 5.50 -1.30
CA LYS A 72 3.58 5.06 -0.50
C LYS A 72 3.54 3.58 -0.13
N MET A 73 2.37 2.95 -0.25
CA MET A 73 2.15 1.57 0.18
C MET A 73 2.44 0.57 -0.94
N PHE A 74 2.68 -0.68 -0.57
CA PHE A 74 2.85 -1.80 -1.51
C PHE A 74 1.57 -2.64 -1.52
N PHE A 75 1.17 -3.11 -2.69
CA PHE A 75 -0.08 -3.85 -2.87
C PHE A 75 0.08 -5.01 -3.84
N THR A 76 -0.68 -6.07 -3.58
CA THR A 76 -1.20 -6.97 -4.62
C THR A 76 -2.69 -6.67 -4.81
N ASP A 77 -3.27 -7.04 -5.96
CA ASP A 77 -4.72 -6.88 -6.18
C ASP A 77 -5.53 -7.61 -5.09
N GLU A 78 -5.11 -8.83 -4.73
CA GLU A 78 -5.77 -9.65 -3.70
C GLU A 78 -5.72 -8.99 -2.32
N ALA A 79 -4.53 -8.54 -1.89
CA ALA A 79 -4.38 -7.89 -0.59
C ALA A 79 -5.14 -6.56 -0.52
N LEU A 80 -5.23 -5.82 -1.64
CA LEU A 80 -6.08 -4.62 -1.72
C LEU A 80 -7.57 -4.97 -1.58
N GLN A 81 -8.04 -6.06 -2.20
CA GLN A 81 -9.42 -6.51 -2.08
C GLN A 81 -9.76 -6.93 -0.64
N GLN A 82 -8.87 -7.68 0.00
CA GLN A 82 -9.00 -8.16 1.38
C GLN A 82 -8.88 -7.06 2.43
N ALA A 83 -8.16 -5.96 2.14
CA ALA A 83 -8.00 -4.85 3.06
C ALA A 83 -9.35 -4.25 3.49
N SER A 84 -9.53 -4.04 4.80
CA SER A 84 -10.75 -3.45 5.36
C SER A 84 -11.10 -2.11 4.70
N ASP A 85 -12.38 -1.91 4.42
CA ASP A 85 -12.89 -0.66 3.88
C ASP A 85 -12.56 0.52 4.81
N ARG A 86 -12.36 1.72 4.22
CA ARG A 86 -12.05 2.94 4.96
C ARG A 86 -13.12 3.28 6.00
N SER A 87 -14.40 3.09 5.66
CA SER A 87 -15.52 3.37 6.56
C SER A 87 -15.49 2.48 7.82
N VAL A 88 -15.22 1.19 7.63
CA VAL A 88 -15.11 0.20 8.72
C VAL A 88 -13.93 0.53 9.63
N ARG A 89 -12.76 0.85 9.06
CA ARG A 89 -11.57 1.24 9.83
C ARG A 89 -11.82 2.51 10.65
N ASN A 90 -12.46 3.52 10.07
CA ASN A 90 -12.83 4.76 10.76
C ASN A 90 -13.82 4.49 11.92
N TYR A 91 -14.79 3.61 11.72
CA TYR A 91 -15.73 3.20 12.76
C TYR A 91 -15.00 2.50 13.92
N ARG A 92 -14.14 1.52 13.61
CA ARG A 92 -13.32 0.80 14.62
C ARG A 92 -12.47 1.79 15.40
N ASN A 93 -11.76 2.69 14.72
CA ASN A 93 -10.96 3.73 15.35
C ASN A 93 -11.77 4.65 16.26
N THR A 94 -12.95 5.11 15.83
CA THR A 94 -13.77 6.01 16.65
C THR A 94 -14.20 5.32 17.96
N ASN A 95 -14.59 4.05 17.88
CA ASN A 95 -15.00 3.28 19.06
C ASN A 95 -13.83 2.90 19.96
N LEU A 96 -12.64 2.69 19.40
CA LEU A 96 -11.40 2.47 20.18
C LEU A 96 -10.90 3.77 20.82
N GLN A 97 -10.92 4.89 20.10
CA GLN A 97 -10.38 6.17 20.56
C GLN A 97 -11.18 6.76 21.72
N ARG A 98 -12.51 6.67 21.73
CA ARG A 98 -13.36 7.26 22.78
C ARG A 98 -12.97 6.80 24.20
N PRO A 99 -12.91 5.49 24.51
CA PRO A 99 -12.45 5.02 25.82
C PRO A 99 -10.97 5.29 26.05
N MET A 100 -10.14 5.25 25.00
CA MET A 100 -8.69 5.39 25.12
C MET A 100 -8.20 6.83 25.28
N SER A 101 -9.00 7.83 24.93
CA SER A 101 -8.64 9.24 25.07
C SER A 101 -8.18 9.64 26.49
N LYS A 102 -8.67 8.90 27.51
CA LYS A 102 -8.32 9.08 28.93
C LYS A 102 -7.09 8.30 29.37
N ILE A 103 -6.60 7.38 28.55
CA ILE A 103 -5.44 6.52 28.83
C ILE A 103 -4.18 7.24 28.32
N PRO A 104 -3.10 7.36 29.10
CA PRO A 104 -1.84 7.92 28.62
C PRO A 104 -1.29 7.14 27.41
N LEU A 105 -0.68 7.85 26.45
CA LEU A 105 -0.25 7.30 25.16
C LEU A 105 0.60 6.02 25.30
N TYR A 106 1.50 5.97 26.28
CA TYR A 106 2.36 4.83 26.57
C TYR A 106 1.60 3.50 26.79
N TYR A 107 0.37 3.57 27.30
CA TYR A 107 -0.48 2.41 27.58
C TYR A 107 -1.43 2.06 26.43
N ARG A 108 -1.44 2.82 25.34
CA ARG A 108 -2.30 2.60 24.17
C ARG A 108 -1.69 1.58 23.22
N ARG A 109 -1.52 0.35 23.68
CA ARG A 109 -0.86 -0.73 22.93
C ARG A 109 -1.88 -1.70 22.34
N PHE A 110 -1.75 -2.00 21.05
CA PHE A 110 -2.58 -2.96 20.33
C PHE A 110 -1.74 -4.02 19.65
N LEU A 111 -2.35 -5.20 19.53
CA LEU A 111 -1.84 -6.29 18.71
C LEU A 111 -2.86 -6.58 17.62
N ASP A 112 -2.43 -6.47 16.36
CA ASP A 112 -3.20 -6.82 15.17
C ASP A 112 -2.68 -8.19 14.68
N VAL A 113 -3.35 -9.27 15.09
CA VAL A 113 -2.87 -10.66 14.94
C VAL A 113 -3.12 -11.28 13.57
N CYS A 114 -3.78 -10.55 12.67
CA CYS A 114 -3.98 -10.91 11.26
C CYS A 114 -3.93 -9.60 10.45
N CYS A 115 -2.80 -8.88 10.54
CA CYS A 115 -2.75 -7.50 10.10
C CYS A 115 -2.86 -7.33 8.58
N GLY A 116 -2.69 -8.42 7.82
CA GLY A 116 -2.66 -8.47 6.37
C GLY A 116 -1.69 -7.42 5.82
N ILE A 117 -2.17 -6.59 4.91
CA ILE A 117 -1.40 -5.47 4.34
C ILE A 117 -1.28 -4.25 5.30
N GLY A 118 -1.67 -4.42 6.56
CA GLY A 118 -1.57 -3.41 7.61
C GLY A 118 -2.67 -2.34 7.55
N ALA A 119 -3.82 -2.61 6.93
CA ALA A 119 -4.84 -1.58 6.71
C ALA A 119 -5.44 -1.02 8.00
N ASP A 120 -5.82 -1.91 8.93
CA ASP A 120 -6.35 -1.57 10.25
C ASP A 120 -5.23 -1.09 11.18
N LEU A 121 -4.08 -1.79 11.19
CA LEU A 121 -2.86 -1.37 11.87
C LEU A 121 -2.47 0.08 11.56
N PHE A 122 -2.42 0.44 10.28
CA PHE A 122 -2.11 1.81 9.84
C PHE A 122 -3.14 2.81 10.37
N SER A 123 -4.42 2.45 10.34
CA SER A 123 -5.49 3.29 10.86
C SER A 123 -5.38 3.51 12.37
N MET A 124 -5.03 2.47 13.14
CA MET A 124 -4.80 2.55 14.58
C MET A 124 -3.54 3.35 14.92
N ALA A 125 -2.48 3.26 14.11
CA ALA A 125 -1.29 4.07 14.27
C ALA A 125 -1.59 5.57 14.08
N LEU A 126 -2.37 5.93 13.07
CA LEU A 126 -2.86 7.31 12.85
C LEU A 126 -3.73 7.83 14.01
N ALA A 127 -4.34 6.92 14.79
CA ALA A 127 -5.11 7.22 15.98
C ALA A 127 -4.26 7.47 17.24
N ASN A 128 -2.93 7.60 17.11
CA ASN A 128 -1.97 7.69 18.21
C ASN A 128 -2.06 6.47 19.14
N ALA A 129 -1.89 5.29 18.56
CA ALA A 129 -1.70 4.06 19.32
C ALA A 129 -0.39 3.37 18.89
N TYR A 130 0.22 2.66 19.83
CA TYR A 130 1.34 1.77 19.54
C TYR A 130 0.77 0.43 19.08
N VAL A 131 1.02 0.04 17.84
CA VAL A 131 0.44 -1.18 17.27
C VAL A 131 1.55 -2.12 16.83
N THR A 132 1.45 -3.38 17.19
CA THR A 132 2.28 -4.47 16.66
C THR A 132 1.42 -5.31 15.73
N GLY A 133 1.88 -5.54 14.51
CA GLY A 133 1.21 -6.39 13.52
C GLY A 133 1.88 -7.76 13.43
N LEU A 134 1.06 -8.79 13.29
CA LEU A 134 1.49 -10.16 13.03
C LEU A 134 0.65 -10.71 11.87
N ASP A 135 1.32 -11.37 10.93
CA ASP A 135 0.70 -12.14 9.85
C ASP A 135 1.61 -13.30 9.45
N ILE A 136 1.08 -14.27 8.70
CA ILE A 136 1.74 -15.54 8.36
C ILE A 136 2.56 -15.48 7.07
#